data_AF-A0A5N6XQD8-F1
#
_entry.id   AF-A0A5N6XQD8-F1
#
_cell.length_a   1.000
_cell.length_b   1.000
_cell.length_c   1.000
_cell.angle_alpha   90.00
_cell.angle_beta   90.00
_cell.angle_gamma   90.00
#
_symmetry.space_group_name_H-M   'P 1'
#
loop_
_entity.id
_entity.type
_entity.pdbx_description
1 polymer ?
#
loop_
_entity_poly.entity_id
_entity_poly.type
_entity_poly.pdbx_seq_one_letter_code
_entity_poly.pdbx_strand_id
1 'polypeptide(L)'
;MRLQLSFLSLLWLFLFASFSHAFVGPSCMKMKDTLGHKSDIIFEKFNTEICKKGCKPVVAHYEKFARKNVIQPLIRKVMKDMGMEQHTQIVLKVANDVFRVAKEKCAKNLGKGHLCQDPETLTKFGNCLKSNLMPVVMGHIGELMPLVAEPMCAKQLAYLEKGDLWEKVIPSYFDKYAAVCQKL
;
A
#
# COMPACT_ATOMS: atom_id res chain seq x y z
N MET A 1 -11.33 -55.61 25.94
CA MET A 1 -11.92 -54.25 25.98
C MET A 1 -10.84 -53.15 25.88
N ARG A 2 -9.97 -53.19 24.85
CA ARG A 2 -8.85 -52.23 24.67
C ARG A 2 -8.90 -51.44 23.34
N LEU A 3 -9.91 -51.68 22.50
CA LEU A 3 -9.98 -51.11 21.14
C LEU A 3 -10.85 -49.85 21.04
N GLN A 4 -11.64 -49.49 22.08
CA GLN A 4 -12.58 -48.36 22.03
C GLN A 4 -11.97 -47.00 22.44
N LEU A 5 -10.87 -46.97 23.21
CA LEU A 5 -10.21 -45.71 23.61
C LEU A 5 -9.39 -45.05 22.49
N SER A 6 -8.97 -45.81 21.47
CA SER A 6 -8.25 -45.24 20.32
C SER A 6 -9.16 -44.42 19.40
N PHE A 7 -10.40 -44.86 19.17
CA PHE A 7 -11.31 -44.19 18.23
C PHE A 7 -11.74 -42.79 18.69
N LEU A 8 -12.05 -42.61 19.98
CA LEU A 8 -12.43 -41.30 20.54
C LEU A 8 -11.27 -40.28 20.49
N SER A 9 -10.04 -40.76 20.67
CA SER A 9 -8.83 -39.95 20.63
C SER A 9 -8.49 -39.48 19.20
N LEU A 10 -8.69 -40.36 18.21
CA LEU A 10 -8.56 -40.04 16.79
C LEU A 10 -9.64 -39.06 16.32
N LEU A 11 -10.90 -39.23 16.75
CA LEU A 11 -12.00 -38.32 16.42
C LEU A 11 -11.77 -36.89 16.93
N TRP A 12 -11.16 -36.72 18.11
CA TRP A 12 -10.75 -35.40 18.61
C TRP A 12 -9.65 -34.76 17.77
N LEU A 13 -8.64 -35.54 17.34
CA LEU A 13 -7.58 -35.03 16.46
C LEU A 13 -8.11 -34.57 15.09
N PHE A 14 -9.12 -35.25 14.52
CA PHE A 14 -9.74 -34.83 13.27
C PHE A 14 -10.60 -33.55 13.40
N LEU A 15 -11.21 -33.29 14.57
CA LEU A 15 -11.97 -32.07 14.82
C LEU A 15 -11.08 -30.82 14.97
N PHE A 16 -9.85 -30.98 15.45
CA PHE A 16 -8.88 -29.88 15.53
C PHE A 16 -8.02 -29.70 14.26
N ALA A 17 -7.95 -30.71 13.39
CA ALA A 17 -7.16 -30.65 12.15
C ALA A 17 -7.76 -29.76 11.05
N SER A 18 -8.98 -29.22 11.23
CA SER A 18 -9.68 -28.46 10.19
C SER A 18 -9.46 -26.95 10.21
N PHE A 19 -8.67 -26.41 11.14
CA PHE A 19 -8.39 -24.96 11.23
C PHE A 19 -6.97 -24.56 10.84
N SER A 20 -6.28 -25.37 10.02
CA SER A 20 -5.10 -24.89 9.29
C SER A 20 -5.52 -24.09 8.06
N HIS A 21 -6.37 -23.08 8.23
CA HIS A 21 -6.48 -22.05 7.21
C HIS A 21 -5.19 -21.25 7.31
N ALA A 22 -4.44 -21.18 6.21
CA ALA A 22 -3.32 -20.25 6.13
C ALA A 22 -3.80 -18.90 6.68
N PHE A 23 -3.02 -18.30 7.59
CA PHE A 23 -3.31 -17.01 8.23
C PHE A 23 -3.62 -15.89 7.22
N VAL A 24 -3.30 -16.11 5.94
CA VAL A 24 -3.55 -15.23 4.81
C VAL A 24 -4.23 -16.06 3.71
N GLY A 25 -5.50 -15.78 3.42
CA GLY A 25 -6.26 -16.48 2.39
C GLY A 25 -5.80 -16.16 0.95
N PRO A 26 -6.30 -16.88 -0.07
CA PRO A 26 -5.83 -16.76 -1.44
C PRO A 26 -6.02 -15.36 -2.04
N SER A 27 -7.11 -14.65 -1.69
CA SER A 27 -7.33 -13.28 -2.17
C SER A 27 -6.30 -12.32 -1.59
N CYS A 28 -5.88 -12.49 -0.34
CA CYS A 28 -4.85 -11.65 0.26
C CYS A 28 -3.48 -11.85 -0.40
N MET A 29 -3.17 -13.10 -0.78
CA MET A 29 -1.95 -13.42 -1.53
C MET A 29 -1.98 -12.78 -2.93
N LYS A 30 -3.07 -12.96 -3.67
CA LYS A 30 -3.23 -12.35 -5.01
C LYS A 30 -3.26 -10.81 -4.94
N MET A 31 -3.83 -10.24 -3.88
CA MET A 31 -3.83 -8.79 -3.63
C MET A 31 -2.40 -8.27 -3.46
N LYS A 32 -1.57 -8.95 -2.66
CA LYS A 32 -0.16 -8.61 -2.47
C LYS A 32 0.58 -8.59 -3.81
N ASP A 33 0.40 -9.62 -4.63
CA ASP A 33 1.07 -9.73 -5.93
C ASP A 33 0.58 -8.63 -6.90
N THR A 34 -0.74 -8.38 -6.93
CA THR A 34 -1.35 -7.30 -7.70
C THR A 34 -0.78 -5.94 -7.32
N LEU A 35 -0.67 -5.64 -6.02
CA LEU A 35 -0.07 -4.40 -5.52
C LEU A 35 1.40 -4.28 -5.90
N GLY A 36 2.14 -5.39 -5.90
CA GLY A 36 3.52 -5.47 -6.38
C GLY A 36 3.64 -4.95 -7.82
N HIS A 37 2.90 -5.55 -8.76
CA HIS A 37 2.90 -5.13 -10.17
C HIS A 37 2.41 -3.70 -10.36
N LYS A 38 1.34 -3.31 -9.66
CA LYS A 38 0.80 -1.95 -9.78
C LYS A 38 1.72 -0.88 -9.20
N SER A 39 2.62 -1.24 -8.29
CA SER A 39 3.62 -0.30 -7.76
C SER A 39 4.60 0.17 -8.83
N ASP A 40 4.90 -0.65 -9.85
CA ASP A 40 5.71 -0.23 -11.01
C ASP A 40 4.98 0.87 -11.80
N ILE A 41 3.69 0.66 -12.05
CA ILE A 41 2.82 1.62 -12.76
C ILE A 41 2.76 2.97 -12.02
N ILE A 42 2.76 2.97 -10.68
CA ILE A 42 2.77 4.21 -9.90
C ILE A 42 3.99 5.06 -10.24
N PHE A 43 5.19 4.49 -10.28
CA PHE A 43 6.42 5.25 -10.53
C PHE A 43 6.54 5.70 -11.99
N GLU A 44 6.04 4.89 -12.93
CA GLU A 44 5.90 5.31 -14.32
C GLU A 44 4.94 6.50 -14.47
N LYS A 45 3.79 6.44 -13.80
CA LYS A 45 2.83 7.55 -13.75
C LYS A 45 3.39 8.76 -13.02
N PHE A 46 4.17 8.57 -11.96
CA PHE A 46 4.85 9.67 -11.31
C PHE A 46 5.83 10.37 -12.26
N ASN A 47 6.60 9.60 -13.02
CA ASN A 47 7.51 10.17 -14.02
C ASN A 47 6.75 10.99 -15.08
N THR A 48 5.67 10.45 -15.64
CA THR A 48 4.89 11.09 -16.71
C THR A 48 4.07 12.28 -16.22
N GLU A 49 3.38 12.14 -15.09
CA GLU A 49 2.47 13.17 -14.58
C GLU A 49 3.16 14.24 -13.73
N ILE A 50 4.33 13.95 -13.15
CA ILE A 50 5.04 14.87 -12.27
C ILE A 50 6.37 15.31 -12.89
N CYS A 51 7.28 14.38 -13.15
CA CYS A 51 8.64 14.72 -13.58
C CYS A 51 8.66 15.40 -14.97
N LYS A 52 7.97 14.81 -15.95
CA LYS A 52 7.88 15.37 -17.32
C LYS A 52 7.11 16.70 -17.39
N LYS A 53 6.31 17.03 -16.37
CA LYS A 53 5.65 18.35 -16.23
C LYS A 53 6.56 19.41 -15.57
N GLY A 54 7.84 19.10 -15.35
CA GLY A 54 8.83 20.03 -14.82
C GLY A 54 8.81 20.17 -13.29
N CYS A 55 8.07 19.32 -12.57
CA CYS A 55 8.10 19.33 -11.12
C CYS A 55 9.44 18.83 -10.57
N LYS A 56 9.83 19.36 -9.41
CA LYS A 56 11.06 18.98 -8.70
C LYS A 56 10.74 18.52 -7.27
N PRO A 57 10.16 17.32 -7.08
CA PRO A 57 9.68 16.88 -5.79
C PRO A 57 10.83 16.64 -4.80
N VAL A 58 10.81 17.38 -3.69
CA VAL A 58 11.66 17.13 -2.52
C VAL A 58 10.80 16.65 -1.35
N VAL A 59 11.44 16.08 -0.32
CA VAL A 59 10.74 15.58 0.88
C VAL A 59 9.83 16.66 1.51
N ALA A 60 10.30 17.91 1.54
CA ALA A 60 9.54 19.03 2.09
C ALA A 60 8.20 19.28 1.36
N HIS A 61 8.09 18.97 0.07
CA HIS A 61 6.83 19.13 -0.68
C HIS A 61 5.74 18.20 -0.15
N TYR A 62 6.12 17.02 0.37
CA TYR A 62 5.16 16.12 0.99
C TYR A 62 4.57 16.74 2.26
N GLU A 63 5.44 17.21 3.16
CA GLU A 63 5.03 17.76 4.46
C GLU A 63 4.22 19.05 4.29
N LYS A 64 4.64 19.94 3.39
CA LYS A 64 3.97 21.22 3.13
C LYS A 64 2.64 21.07 2.40
N PHE A 65 2.53 20.10 1.47
CA PHE A 65 1.38 20.04 0.56
C PHE A 65 0.84 18.64 0.32
N ALA A 66 1.68 17.70 -0.18
CA ALA A 66 1.16 16.46 -0.74
C ALA A 66 0.44 15.59 0.30
N ARG A 67 0.90 15.57 1.56
CA ARG A 67 0.24 14.81 2.63
C ARG A 67 -1.23 15.18 2.75
N LYS A 68 -1.53 16.47 2.96
CA LYS A 68 -2.88 16.97 3.25
C LYS A 68 -3.76 17.07 1.99
N ASN A 69 -3.18 17.46 0.85
CA ASN A 69 -3.96 17.81 -0.34
C ASN A 69 -4.04 16.69 -1.37
N VAL A 70 -3.15 15.70 -1.29
CA VAL A 70 -3.02 14.63 -2.29
C VAL A 70 -3.21 13.26 -1.67
N ILE A 71 -2.33 12.87 -0.75
CA ILE A 71 -2.26 11.49 -0.24
C ILE A 71 -3.42 11.18 0.71
N GLN A 72 -3.68 12.02 1.71
CA GLN A 72 -4.79 11.79 2.63
C GLN A 72 -6.16 11.79 1.92
N PRO A 73 -6.46 12.74 1.01
CA PRO A 73 -7.76 12.71 0.33
C PRO A 73 -7.86 11.58 -0.71
N LEU A 74 -6.74 11.08 -1.26
CA LEU A 74 -6.74 9.86 -2.09
C LEU A 74 -7.11 8.64 -1.24
N ILE A 75 -6.47 8.46 -0.08
CA ILE A 75 -6.79 7.35 0.84
C ILE A 75 -8.25 7.41 1.25
N ARG A 76 -8.75 8.58 1.66
CA ARG A 76 -10.17 8.75 2.03
C ARG A 76 -11.11 8.37 0.88
N LYS A 77 -10.79 8.77 -0.35
CA LYS A 77 -11.58 8.40 -1.52
C LYS A 77 -11.56 6.88 -1.75
N VAL A 78 -10.39 6.26 -1.75
CA VAL A 78 -10.23 4.81 -1.95
C VAL A 78 -11.00 4.02 -0.88
N MET A 79 -10.87 4.40 0.39
CA MET A 79 -11.58 3.74 1.49
C MET A 79 -13.10 3.91 1.36
N LYS A 80 -13.56 5.08 0.91
CA LYS A 80 -14.98 5.34 0.62
C LYS A 80 -15.51 4.54 -0.56
N ASP A 81 -14.77 4.51 -1.66
CA ASP A 81 -15.18 3.78 -2.87
C ASP A 81 -15.22 2.26 -2.62
N MET A 82 -14.45 1.78 -1.65
CA MET A 82 -14.54 0.42 -1.13
C MET A 82 -15.62 0.25 -0.05
N GLY A 83 -16.25 1.28 0.51
CA GLY A 83 -17.16 1.12 1.66
C GLY A 83 -16.45 0.55 2.89
N MET A 84 -15.28 1.11 3.21
CA MET A 84 -14.36 0.69 4.29
C MET A 84 -13.94 1.89 5.15
N GLU A 85 -14.71 2.98 5.14
CA GLU A 85 -14.38 4.25 5.77
C GLU A 85 -14.01 4.11 7.26
N GLN A 86 -14.62 3.14 7.95
CA GLN A 86 -14.33 2.84 9.36
C GLN A 86 -12.85 2.49 9.61
N HIS A 87 -12.13 2.00 8.59
CA HIS A 87 -10.72 1.65 8.67
C HIS A 87 -9.79 2.75 8.13
N THR A 88 -10.31 3.92 7.74
CA THR A 88 -9.51 4.99 7.14
C THR A 88 -8.36 5.42 8.04
N GLN A 89 -8.58 5.53 9.35
CA GLN A 89 -7.56 6.05 10.26
C GLN A 89 -6.34 5.12 10.37
N ILE A 90 -6.54 3.80 10.39
CA ILE A 90 -5.42 2.86 10.40
C ILE A 90 -4.64 2.91 9.08
N VAL A 91 -5.33 3.02 7.93
CA VAL A 91 -4.64 3.17 6.63
C VAL A 91 -3.86 4.49 6.55
N LEU A 92 -4.41 5.59 7.12
CA LEU A 92 -3.70 6.86 7.23
C LEU A 92 -2.46 6.77 8.14
N LYS A 93 -2.52 6.00 9.23
CA LYS A 93 -1.39 5.74 10.12
C LYS A 93 -0.28 4.98 9.38
N VAL A 94 -0.63 3.90 8.68
CA VAL A 94 0.30 3.14 7.84
C VAL A 94 0.93 4.04 6.79
N ALA A 95 0.15 4.87 6.09
CA ALA A 95 0.69 5.78 5.08
C ALA A 95 1.67 6.82 5.65
N ASN A 96 1.42 7.33 6.88
CA ASN A 96 2.36 8.22 7.55
C ASN A 96 3.68 7.50 7.89
N ASP A 97 3.61 6.24 8.30
CA ASP A 97 4.81 5.43 8.60
C ASP A 97 5.59 5.05 7.34
N VAL A 98 4.89 4.76 6.24
CA VAL A 98 5.51 4.60 4.91
C VAL A 98 6.26 5.88 4.54
N PHE A 99 5.66 7.06 4.74
CA PHE A 99 6.34 8.33 4.48
C PHE A 99 7.56 8.54 5.39
N ARG A 100 7.46 8.21 6.69
CA ARG A 100 8.62 8.28 7.60
C ARG A 100 9.77 7.43 7.08
N VAL A 101 9.50 6.20 6.65
CA VAL A 101 10.52 5.33 6.04
C VAL A 101 11.03 5.91 4.72
N ALA A 102 10.16 6.45 3.88
CA ALA A 102 10.55 7.11 2.64
C ALA A 102 11.56 8.23 2.91
N LYS A 103 11.29 9.07 3.92
CA LYS A 103 12.14 10.19 4.34
C LYS A 103 13.47 9.72 4.92
N GLU A 104 13.44 8.80 5.88
CA GLU A 104 14.61 8.43 6.67
C GLU A 104 15.54 7.44 5.95
N LYS A 105 14.99 6.57 5.11
CA LYS A 105 15.74 5.51 4.42
C LYS A 105 15.92 5.79 2.94
N CYS A 106 14.83 6.10 2.23
CA CYS A 106 14.84 6.13 0.77
C CYS A 106 15.30 7.48 0.19
N ALA A 107 14.99 8.58 0.88
CA ALA A 107 15.37 9.92 0.49
C ALA A 107 16.75 10.35 1.02
N LYS A 108 17.41 9.51 1.84
CA LYS A 108 18.67 9.86 2.52
C LYS A 108 19.76 10.35 1.55
N ASN A 109 19.84 9.74 0.38
CA ASN A 109 20.85 10.05 -0.63
C ASN A 109 20.42 11.15 -1.62
N LEU A 110 19.21 11.72 -1.49
CA LEU A 110 18.80 12.84 -2.35
C LEU A 110 19.62 14.10 -2.09
N GLY A 111 20.18 14.28 -0.88
CA GLY A 111 20.93 15.48 -0.53
C GLY A 111 20.10 16.76 -0.77
N LYS A 112 20.62 17.67 -1.61
CA LYS A 112 19.92 18.88 -2.07
C LYS A 112 19.13 18.68 -3.38
N GLY A 113 19.12 17.46 -3.92
CA GLY A 113 18.46 17.08 -5.15
C GLY A 113 16.97 16.81 -4.98
N HIS A 114 16.34 16.31 -6.05
CA HIS A 114 14.91 16.01 -6.09
C HIS A 114 14.64 14.68 -6.80
N LEU A 115 13.47 14.08 -6.55
CA LEU A 115 13.11 12.76 -7.08
C LEU A 115 13.16 12.67 -8.61
N CYS A 116 12.89 13.79 -9.30
CA CYS A 116 12.86 13.88 -10.76
C CYS A 116 14.18 14.35 -11.40
N GLN A 117 15.30 14.32 -10.67
CA GLN A 117 16.56 14.90 -11.18
C GLN A 117 17.18 14.05 -12.30
N ASP A 118 17.01 12.73 -12.21
CA ASP A 118 17.38 11.77 -13.24
C ASP A 118 16.55 10.47 -13.06
N PRO A 119 16.44 9.63 -14.10
CA PRO A 119 15.66 8.39 -14.04
C PRO A 119 16.16 7.38 -13.00
N GLU A 120 17.48 7.33 -12.75
CA GLU A 120 18.08 6.39 -11.81
C GLU A 120 17.71 6.75 -10.36
N THR A 121 17.69 8.03 -10.03
CA THR A 121 17.25 8.55 -8.73
C THR A 121 15.81 8.13 -8.41
N LEU A 122 14.88 8.34 -9.35
CA LEU A 122 13.48 7.93 -9.16
C LEU A 122 13.36 6.40 -9.00
N THR A 123 14.11 5.65 -9.80
CA THR A 123 14.13 4.19 -9.76
C THR A 123 14.67 3.66 -8.43
N LYS A 124 15.81 4.19 -7.94
CA LYS A 124 16.40 3.84 -6.65
C LYS A 124 15.44 4.16 -5.50
N PHE A 125 14.83 5.34 -5.52
CA PHE A 125 13.84 5.72 -4.53
C PHE A 125 12.64 4.76 -4.53
N GLY A 126 12.10 4.46 -5.71
CA GLY A 126 10.96 3.56 -5.86
C GLY A 126 11.25 2.13 -5.41
N ASN A 127 12.42 1.59 -5.75
CA ASN A 127 12.85 0.27 -5.30
C ASN A 127 13.06 0.22 -3.78
N CYS A 128 13.67 1.25 -3.19
CA CYS A 128 13.78 1.36 -1.74
C CYS A 128 12.40 1.35 -1.06
N LEU A 129 11.45 2.12 -1.58
CA LEU A 129 10.09 2.17 -1.06
C LEU A 129 9.40 0.80 -1.12
N LYS A 130 9.46 0.12 -2.27
CA LYS A 130 8.89 -1.22 -2.45
C LYS A 130 9.45 -2.22 -1.44
N SER A 131 10.77 -2.27 -1.29
CA SER A 131 11.43 -3.18 -0.34
C SER A 131 11.11 -2.89 1.12
N ASN A 132 10.66 -1.68 1.46
CA ASN A 132 10.32 -1.29 2.82
C ASN A 132 8.81 -1.25 3.11
N LEU A 133 7.94 -1.41 2.10
CA LEU A 133 6.50 -1.32 2.29
C LEU A 133 5.96 -2.45 3.17
N MET A 134 6.32 -3.71 2.87
CA MET A 134 5.82 -4.87 3.61
C MET A 134 6.25 -4.88 5.08
N PRO A 135 7.52 -4.57 5.43
CA PRO A 135 7.92 -4.38 6.83
C PRO A 135 7.06 -3.36 7.59
N VAL A 136 6.70 -2.24 6.96
CA VAL A 136 5.82 -1.24 7.59
C VAL A 136 4.43 -1.85 7.82
N VAL A 137 3.84 -2.49 6.81
CA VAL A 137 2.52 -3.15 6.93
C VAL A 137 2.52 -4.19 8.05
N MET A 138 3.57 -5.03 8.14
CA MET A 138 3.69 -6.03 9.21
C MET A 138 3.80 -5.39 10.60
N GLY A 139 4.41 -4.21 10.73
CA GLY A 139 4.44 -3.46 11.98
C GLY A 139 3.06 -3.03 12.50
N HIS A 140 2.05 -3.01 11.63
CA HIS A 140 0.66 -2.68 11.97
C HIS A 140 -0.28 -3.89 11.88
N ILE A 141 0.24 -5.11 11.73
CA ILE A 141 -0.59 -6.28 11.39
C ILE A 141 -1.72 -6.53 12.39
N GLY A 142 -1.50 -6.27 13.68
CA GLY A 142 -2.52 -6.42 14.73
C GLY A 142 -3.73 -5.50 14.51
N GLU A 143 -3.51 -4.23 14.16
CA GLU A 143 -4.57 -3.26 13.86
C GLU A 143 -5.17 -3.48 12.46
N LEU A 144 -4.40 -4.09 11.55
CA LEU A 144 -4.82 -4.42 10.18
C LEU A 144 -5.52 -5.77 10.06
N MET A 145 -5.59 -6.59 11.13
CA MET A 145 -6.26 -7.90 11.10
C MET A 145 -7.64 -7.87 10.45
N PRO A 146 -8.53 -6.89 10.74
CA PRO A 146 -9.84 -6.80 10.08
C PRO A 146 -9.75 -6.60 8.56
N LEU A 147 -8.66 -6.01 8.06
CA LEU A 147 -8.44 -5.74 6.64
C LEU A 147 -7.76 -6.88 5.89
N VAL A 148 -7.19 -7.85 6.59
CA VAL A 148 -6.49 -9.00 6.00
C VAL A 148 -7.26 -10.32 6.16
N ALA A 149 -8.53 -10.24 6.57
CA ALA A 149 -9.46 -11.34 6.46
C ALA A 149 -9.83 -11.60 4.99
N GLU A 150 -10.06 -12.85 4.62
CA GLU A 150 -10.28 -13.24 3.22
C GLU A 150 -11.39 -12.46 2.51
N PRO A 151 -12.60 -12.24 3.09
CA PRO A 151 -13.63 -11.43 2.44
C PRO A 151 -13.19 -9.98 2.19
N MET A 152 -12.36 -9.44 3.08
CA MET A 152 -11.85 -8.08 2.99
C MET A 152 -10.73 -7.96 1.96
N CYS A 153 -9.90 -8.99 1.83
CA CYS A 153 -8.92 -9.07 0.75
C CYS A 153 -9.57 -9.25 -0.61
N ALA A 154 -10.61 -10.10 -0.74
CA ALA A 154 -11.36 -10.25 -1.98
C ALA A 154 -11.97 -8.91 -2.43
N LYS A 155 -12.55 -8.17 -1.48
CA LYS A 155 -13.11 -6.84 -1.70
C LYS A 155 -12.07 -5.81 -2.16
N GLN A 156 -10.91 -5.76 -1.49
CA GLN A 156 -9.81 -4.88 -1.88
C GLN A 156 -9.23 -5.27 -3.23
N LEU A 157 -9.00 -6.56 -3.48
CA LEU A 157 -8.53 -7.09 -4.76
C LEU A 157 -9.46 -6.67 -5.91
N ALA A 158 -10.77 -6.88 -5.75
CA ALA A 158 -11.75 -6.50 -6.76
C ALA A 158 -11.72 -4.99 -7.06
N TYR A 159 -11.43 -4.15 -6.06
CA TYR A 159 -11.25 -2.71 -6.27
C TYR A 159 -9.91 -2.38 -6.96
N LEU A 160 -8.82 -3.05 -6.59
CA LEU A 160 -7.49 -2.86 -7.18
C LEU A 160 -7.43 -3.37 -8.63
N GLU A 161 -8.25 -4.35 -9.00
CA GLU A 161 -8.36 -4.82 -10.39
C GLU A 161 -9.18 -3.84 -11.28
N LYS A 162 -9.93 -2.89 -10.71
CA LYS A 162 -10.62 -1.84 -11.50
C LYS A 162 -9.59 -0.92 -12.16
N GLY A 163 -9.67 -0.80 -13.49
CA GLY A 163 -8.78 0.07 -14.28
C GLY A 163 -8.81 1.54 -13.84
N ASP A 164 -10.00 2.05 -13.52
CA ASP A 164 -10.22 3.47 -13.19
C ASP A 164 -9.36 3.98 -12.01
N LEU A 165 -9.07 3.14 -11.00
CA LEU A 165 -8.21 3.54 -9.89
C LEU A 165 -6.82 3.99 -10.39
N TRP A 166 -6.23 3.16 -11.25
CA TRP A 166 -4.86 3.33 -11.74
C TRP A 166 -4.79 4.32 -12.91
N GLU A 167 -5.84 4.36 -13.73
CA GLU A 167 -5.86 5.14 -14.97
C GLU A 167 -6.42 6.55 -14.79
N LYS A 168 -7.32 6.76 -13.83
CA LYS A 168 -8.01 8.04 -13.64
C LYS A 168 -7.83 8.59 -12.24
N VAL A 169 -8.15 7.79 -11.22
CA VAL A 169 -8.17 8.30 -9.84
C VAL A 169 -6.77 8.68 -9.39
N ILE A 170 -5.79 7.78 -9.34
CA ILE A 170 -4.42 8.11 -8.91
C ILE A 170 -3.81 9.25 -9.76
N PRO A 171 -3.87 9.22 -11.10
CA PRO A 171 -3.39 10.34 -11.93
C PRO A 171 -4.02 11.69 -11.60
N SER A 172 -5.34 11.76 -11.37
CA SER A 172 -5.98 13.03 -11.00
C SER A 172 -5.45 13.64 -9.69
N TYR A 173 -4.92 12.81 -8.79
CA TYR A 173 -4.26 13.28 -7.57
C TYR A 173 -2.80 13.69 -7.81
N PHE A 174 -2.10 13.07 -8.76
CA PHE A 174 -0.83 13.59 -9.26
C PHE A 174 -1.00 14.96 -9.93
N ASP A 175 -2.06 15.16 -10.71
CA ASP A 175 -2.35 16.45 -11.34
C ASP A 175 -2.53 17.58 -10.31
N LYS A 176 -3.21 17.30 -9.18
CA LYS A 176 -3.33 18.27 -8.07
C LYS A 176 -1.97 18.73 -7.54
N TYR A 177 -1.01 17.81 -7.47
CA TYR A 177 0.35 18.16 -7.08
C TYR A 177 1.06 18.93 -8.19
N ALA A 178 0.99 18.42 -9.43
CA ALA A 178 1.67 19.02 -10.59
C ALA A 178 1.24 20.48 -10.82
N ALA A 179 -0.04 20.80 -10.58
CA ALA A 179 -0.59 22.15 -10.73
C ALA A 179 0.08 23.21 -9.83
N VAL A 180 0.72 22.80 -8.73
CA VAL A 180 1.31 23.73 -7.75
C VAL A 180 2.79 23.49 -7.49
N CYS A 181 3.37 22.38 -7.97
CA CYS A 181 4.68 21.89 -7.56
C CYS A 181 5.84 22.87 -7.80
N GLN A 182 5.71 23.77 -8.78
CA GLN A 182 6.74 24.77 -9.09
C GLN A 182 6.74 25.96 -8.12
N LYS A 183 5.71 26.06 -7.26
CA LYS A 183 5.51 27.14 -6.28
C LYS A 183 5.71 26.69 -4.82
N LEU A 184 6.11 25.44 -4.58
CA LEU A 184 6.25 24.82 -3.24
C LEU A 184 7.63 25.00 -2.59
#